data_AF-A0A1G7P881-F1
#
_entry.id   AF-A0A1G7P881-F1
#
_cell.length_a   1.000
_cell.length_b   1.000
_cell.length_c   1.000
_cell.angle_alpha   90.00
_cell.angle_beta   90.00
_cell.angle_gamma   90.00
#
_symmetry.space_group_name_H-M   'P 1'
#
loop_
_entity.id
_entity.type
_entity.pdbx_description
1 polymer ?
#
loop_
_entity_poly.entity_id
_entity_poly.type
_entity_poly.pdbx_seq_one_letter_code
_entity_poly.pdbx_strand_id
1 'polypeptide(L)'
;MKIGQIVQSCVPAIFKYCEDTEPEEFARLQDPRYSKETFDINYPFCRQVAQISAADRVRYWTRVYEVNGVPVRVTSQWFNPPTSKSLPLLQRYLTSKGLPADFHPVPATSDALPSDAATRAARGRYKGSAIGNAQNYLVRNILSRLGDEQFNAPQWQEVVDAFDRACAYCGAEGELVMDHIVPINKQALGEHRLGNLVPSCRACNARKADRNFREFLADDPIRISAIEAHMMSQGYEPIGDHTQLRQIIELAHQDVRNLADRYVAIINTVLTDKPDSTE
;
A
#
# COMPACT_ATOMS: atom_id res chain seq x y z
N MET A 1 22.27 -4.83 -7.59
CA MET A 1 21.87 -3.42 -7.34
C MET A 1 20.46 -3.39 -6.76
N LYS A 2 20.11 -2.37 -5.95
CA LYS A 2 18.72 -2.21 -5.49
C LYS A 2 17.87 -1.71 -6.66
N ILE A 3 16.66 -2.24 -6.86
CA ILE A 3 15.77 -1.87 -7.98
C ILE A 3 15.54 -0.36 -8.05
N GLY A 4 15.42 0.33 -6.91
CA GLY A 4 15.24 1.78 -6.90
C GLY A 4 16.41 2.57 -7.48
N GLN A 5 17.64 2.05 -7.43
CA GLN A 5 18.80 2.68 -8.08
C GLN A 5 18.75 2.47 -9.60
N ILE A 6 18.37 1.27 -10.02
CA ILE A 6 18.18 0.90 -11.42
C ILE A 6 17.12 1.80 -12.07
N VAL A 7 15.95 1.93 -11.42
CA VAL A 7 14.87 2.79 -11.91
C VAL A 7 15.36 4.22 -12.07
N GLN A 8 16.01 4.79 -11.04
CA GLN A 8 16.52 6.16 -11.09
C GLN A 8 17.53 6.38 -12.22
N SER A 9 18.37 5.40 -12.56
CA SER A 9 19.27 5.51 -13.72
C SER A 9 18.51 5.50 -15.05
N CYS A 10 17.35 4.87 -15.14
CA CYS A 10 16.56 4.76 -16.38
C CYS A 10 15.58 5.93 -16.58
N VAL A 11 15.17 6.62 -15.51
CA VAL A 11 14.17 7.71 -15.58
C VAL A 11 14.48 8.75 -16.66
N PRO A 12 15.71 9.28 -16.81
CA PRO A 12 16.01 10.25 -17.86
C PRO A 12 15.75 9.72 -19.27
N ALA A 13 16.10 8.46 -19.55
CA ALA A 13 15.86 7.84 -20.86
C ALA A 13 14.37 7.61 -21.11
N ILE A 14 13.61 7.22 -20.09
CA ILE A 14 12.15 7.03 -20.17
C ILE A 14 11.46 8.36 -20.47
N PHE A 15 11.82 9.43 -19.77
CA PHE A 15 11.20 10.73 -20.00
C PHE A 15 11.60 11.34 -21.34
N LYS A 16 12.86 11.18 -21.75
CA LYS A 16 13.27 11.56 -23.11
C LYS A 16 12.46 10.81 -24.18
N TYR A 17 12.20 9.52 -24.00
CA TYR A 17 11.33 8.75 -24.90
C TYR A 17 9.91 9.30 -24.95
N CYS A 18 9.37 9.74 -23.81
CA CYS A 18 8.06 10.36 -23.76
C CYS A 18 8.05 11.69 -24.54
N GLU A 19 9.11 12.49 -24.46
CA GLU A 19 9.18 13.78 -25.16
C GLU A 19 9.42 13.60 -26.67
N ASP A 20 10.38 12.76 -27.03
CA ASP A 20 10.90 12.68 -28.40
C ASP A 20 10.15 11.67 -29.28
N THR A 21 9.56 10.62 -28.69
CA THR A 21 9.06 9.45 -29.45
C THR A 21 7.58 9.20 -29.23
N GLU A 22 7.10 9.18 -27.99
CA GLU A 22 5.71 8.83 -27.67
C GLU A 22 5.13 9.71 -26.54
N PRO A 23 4.62 10.91 -26.86
CA PRO A 23 4.05 11.84 -25.87
C PRO A 23 2.92 11.28 -25.03
N GLU A 24 2.12 10.37 -25.58
CA GLU A 24 1.03 9.71 -24.86
C GLU A 24 1.52 8.79 -23.73
N GLU A 25 2.76 8.29 -23.82
CA GLU A 25 3.36 7.46 -22.78
C GLU A 25 3.47 8.24 -21.46
N PHE A 26 3.74 9.55 -21.52
CA PHE A 26 3.79 10.38 -20.33
C PHE A 26 2.44 10.44 -19.58
N ALA A 27 1.33 10.45 -20.32
CA ALA A 27 0.00 10.40 -19.72
C ALA A 27 -0.27 9.03 -19.08
N ARG A 28 0.14 7.94 -19.75
CA ARG A 28 0.01 6.57 -19.22
C ARG A 28 0.85 6.36 -17.97
N LEU A 29 2.07 6.88 -17.90
CA LEU A 29 2.94 6.79 -16.72
C LEU A 29 2.40 7.55 -15.49
N GLN A 30 1.43 8.45 -15.69
CA GLN A 30 0.71 9.13 -14.61
C GLN A 30 -0.53 8.37 -14.13
N ASP A 31 -0.93 7.29 -14.82
CA ASP A 31 -2.06 6.43 -14.44
C ASP A 31 -1.61 5.32 -13.46
N PRO A 32 -2.23 5.21 -12.27
CA PRO A 32 -1.94 4.13 -11.32
C PRO A 32 -2.27 2.73 -11.88
N ARG A 33 -3.31 2.59 -12.71
CA ARG A 33 -3.69 1.29 -13.31
C ARG A 33 -2.63 0.83 -14.30
N TYR A 34 -2.19 1.72 -15.17
CA TYR A 34 -1.10 1.44 -16.11
C TYR A 34 0.19 1.06 -15.36
N SER A 35 0.49 1.77 -14.27
CA SER A 35 1.66 1.47 -13.44
C SER A 35 1.55 0.11 -12.76
N LYS A 36 0.35 -0.29 -12.32
CA LYS A 36 0.08 -1.61 -11.76
C LYS A 36 0.26 -2.73 -12.78
N GLU A 37 -0.26 -2.55 -13.98
CA GLU A 37 -0.16 -3.54 -15.06
C GLU A 37 1.28 -3.67 -15.60
N THR A 38 1.96 -2.53 -15.75
CA THR A 38 3.28 -2.46 -16.38
C THR A 38 4.42 -2.79 -15.42
N PHE A 39 4.33 -2.36 -14.16
CA PHE A 39 5.44 -2.44 -13.19
C PHE A 39 5.08 -3.17 -11.89
N ASP A 40 3.83 -3.59 -11.70
CA ASP A 40 3.31 -4.16 -10.45
C ASP A 40 3.43 -3.21 -9.24
N ILE A 41 3.28 -1.90 -9.49
CA ILE A 41 3.28 -0.85 -8.46
C ILE A 41 1.91 -0.19 -8.33
N ASN A 42 1.45 0.07 -7.10
CA ASN A 42 0.09 0.61 -6.85
C ASN A 42 -0.02 2.13 -6.97
N TYR A 43 1.05 2.81 -7.38
CA TYR A 43 1.11 4.27 -7.50
C TYR A 43 1.56 4.63 -8.91
N PRO A 44 1.14 5.78 -9.45
CA PRO A 44 1.65 6.28 -10.73
C PRO A 44 3.18 6.25 -10.76
N PHE A 45 3.75 5.81 -11.88
CA PHE A 45 5.20 5.83 -12.12
C PHE A 45 5.75 7.24 -11.86
N CYS A 46 5.10 8.26 -12.42
CA CYS A 46 5.37 9.65 -12.13
C CYS A 46 4.09 10.43 -11.81
N ARG A 47 4.24 11.55 -11.10
CA ARG A 47 3.12 12.46 -10.80
C ARG A 47 3.61 13.89 -10.75
N GLN A 48 2.76 14.82 -11.20
CA GLN A 48 3.06 16.24 -11.15
C GLN A 48 3.26 16.70 -9.71
N VAL A 49 4.28 17.52 -9.47
CA VAL A 49 4.62 18.02 -8.13
C VAL A 49 3.42 18.69 -7.47
N ALA A 50 2.66 19.48 -8.22
CA ALA A 50 1.46 20.17 -7.74
C ALA A 50 0.32 19.23 -7.33
N GLN A 51 0.28 18.01 -7.88
CA GLN A 51 -0.77 17.02 -7.65
C GLN A 51 -0.40 15.98 -6.58
N ILE A 52 0.79 16.07 -5.98
CA ILE A 52 1.21 15.15 -4.90
C ILE A 52 0.73 15.70 -3.55
N SER A 53 -0.21 14.98 -2.95
CA SER A 53 -0.74 15.31 -1.62
C SER A 53 0.36 15.25 -0.56
N ALA A 54 0.19 15.96 0.56
CA ALA A 54 1.14 15.92 1.67
C ALA A 54 1.35 14.49 2.22
N ALA A 55 0.30 13.66 2.21
CA ALA A 55 0.36 12.27 2.63
C ALA A 55 1.15 11.38 1.65
N ASP A 56 1.09 11.67 0.35
CA ASP A 56 1.74 10.87 -0.69
C ASP A 56 3.19 11.26 -0.96
N ARG A 57 3.67 12.42 -0.46
CA ARG A 57 5.05 12.89 -0.67
C ARG A 57 6.11 11.84 -0.34
N VAL A 58 5.88 11.01 0.68
CA VAL A 58 6.81 9.93 1.09
C VAL A 58 6.89 8.78 0.08
N ARG A 59 5.94 8.68 -0.84
CA ARG A 59 5.85 7.65 -1.87
C ARG A 59 6.55 8.04 -3.17
N TYR A 60 7.09 9.26 -3.27
CA TYR A 60 7.83 9.74 -4.42
C TYR A 60 9.23 10.18 -4.00
N TRP A 61 10.23 9.98 -4.87
CA TRP A 61 11.56 10.53 -4.64
C TRP A 61 11.53 12.05 -4.69
N THR A 62 12.46 12.70 -3.97
CA THR A 62 12.53 14.15 -3.87
C THR A 62 12.97 14.83 -5.17
N ARG A 63 13.78 14.13 -5.98
CA ARG A 63 14.25 14.61 -7.28
C ARG A 63 13.07 14.91 -8.20
N VAL A 64 13.04 16.13 -8.70
CA VAL A 64 12.09 16.61 -9.69
C VAL A 64 12.69 16.43 -11.08
N TYR A 65 11.86 16.04 -12.03
CA TYR A 65 12.18 15.97 -13.45
C TYR A 65 11.21 16.87 -14.19
N GLU A 66 11.70 17.59 -15.18
CA GLU A 66 10.85 18.34 -16.12
C GLU A 66 10.57 17.43 -17.31
N VAL A 67 9.29 17.27 -17.66
CA VAL A 67 8.86 16.51 -18.84
C VAL A 67 7.82 17.33 -19.57
N ASN A 68 8.10 17.77 -20.80
CA ASN A 68 7.25 18.70 -21.56
C ASN A 68 6.88 19.97 -20.77
N GLY A 69 7.81 20.50 -19.96
CA GLY A 69 7.60 21.66 -19.09
C GLY A 69 6.71 21.42 -17.87
N VAL A 70 6.40 20.15 -17.57
CA VAL A 70 5.65 19.76 -16.38
C VAL A 70 6.59 19.17 -15.33
N PRO A 71 6.71 19.79 -14.13
CA PRO A 71 7.53 19.25 -13.06
C PRO A 71 6.87 18.01 -12.44
N VAL A 72 7.55 16.87 -12.51
CA VAL A 72 7.09 15.59 -11.97
C VAL A 72 8.09 14.97 -11.00
N ARG A 73 7.59 14.09 -10.12
CA ARG A 73 8.41 13.18 -9.31
C ARG A 73 8.07 11.74 -9.64
N VAL A 74 9.06 10.86 -9.48
CA VAL A 74 8.92 9.42 -9.73
C VAL A 74 8.68 8.69 -8.41
N THR A 75 7.81 7.67 -8.43
CA THR A 75 7.46 6.87 -7.26
C THR A 75 8.66 6.11 -6.70
N SER A 76 8.75 6.03 -5.37
CA SER A 76 9.75 5.26 -4.62
C SER A 76 9.28 3.83 -4.31
N GLN A 77 8.06 3.46 -4.70
CA GLN A 77 7.38 2.20 -4.34
C GLN A 77 7.84 0.99 -5.18
N TRP A 78 9.16 0.80 -5.26
CA TRP A 78 9.79 -0.31 -5.96
C TRP A 78 10.32 -1.35 -4.97
N PHE A 79 10.09 -2.63 -5.24
CA PHE A 79 10.41 -3.71 -4.32
C PHE A 79 11.47 -4.65 -4.91
N ASN A 80 12.45 -5.05 -4.10
CA ASN A 80 13.52 -5.95 -4.56
C ASN A 80 13.02 -7.41 -4.61
N PRO A 81 13.58 -8.25 -5.50
CA PRO A 81 13.41 -9.71 -5.44
C PRO A 81 13.81 -10.30 -4.07
N PRO A 82 13.31 -11.49 -3.67
CA PRO A 82 12.56 -12.46 -4.48
C PRO A 82 11.03 -12.28 -4.46
N THR A 83 10.50 -11.39 -3.61
CA THR A 83 9.05 -11.24 -3.41
C THR A 83 8.39 -10.25 -4.37
N SER A 84 9.15 -9.64 -5.29
CA SER A 84 8.63 -8.65 -6.24
C SER A 84 9.05 -8.94 -7.67
N LYS A 85 8.12 -8.68 -8.59
CA LYS A 85 8.32 -8.73 -10.04
C LYS A 85 8.80 -7.39 -10.63
N SER A 86 9.08 -6.39 -9.80
CA SER A 86 9.45 -5.02 -10.24
C SER A 86 10.60 -4.99 -11.26
N LEU A 87 11.68 -5.74 -11.01
CA LEU A 87 12.86 -5.76 -11.88
C LEU A 87 12.57 -6.38 -13.26
N PRO A 88 12.06 -7.62 -13.37
CA PRO A 88 11.77 -8.21 -14.68
C PRO A 88 10.69 -7.44 -15.46
N LEU A 89 9.73 -6.81 -14.76
CA LEU A 89 8.71 -5.97 -15.40
C LEU A 89 9.29 -4.66 -15.96
N LEU A 90 10.14 -3.98 -15.20
CA LEU A 90 10.87 -2.80 -15.69
C LEU A 90 11.72 -3.14 -16.91
N GLN A 91 12.44 -4.27 -16.88
CA GLN A 91 13.24 -4.73 -18.01
C GLN A 91 12.37 -4.96 -19.26
N ARG A 92 11.23 -5.66 -19.10
CA ARG A 92 10.28 -5.88 -20.20
C ARG A 92 9.77 -4.57 -20.78
N TYR A 93 9.44 -3.60 -19.92
CA TYR A 93 9.02 -2.26 -20.34
C TYR A 93 10.11 -1.58 -21.17
N LEU A 94 11.33 -1.48 -20.65
CA LEU A 94 12.45 -0.82 -21.33
C LEU A 94 12.71 -1.46 -22.70
N THR A 95 12.77 -2.80 -22.77
CA THR A 95 12.93 -3.53 -24.03
C THR A 95 11.80 -3.23 -25.00
N SER A 96 10.55 -3.20 -24.54
CA SER A 96 9.39 -2.92 -25.41
C SER A 96 9.41 -1.52 -26.03
N LYS A 97 10.08 -0.57 -25.37
CA LYS A 97 10.26 0.81 -25.84
C LYS A 97 11.59 1.04 -26.56
N GLY A 98 12.39 -0.02 -26.77
CA GLY A 98 13.71 0.07 -27.41
C GLY A 98 14.74 0.85 -26.57
N LEU A 99 14.52 0.95 -25.25
CA LEU A 99 15.41 1.67 -24.34
C LEU A 99 16.54 0.76 -23.84
N PRO A 100 17.76 1.30 -23.67
CA PRO A 100 18.89 0.51 -23.19
C PRO A 100 18.59 -0.05 -21.80
N ALA A 101 18.71 -1.38 -21.67
CA ALA A 101 18.62 -2.09 -20.41
C ALA A 101 19.97 -2.14 -19.67
N ASP A 102 21.00 -1.48 -20.20
CA ASP A 102 22.36 -1.51 -19.66
C ASP A 102 22.48 -0.58 -18.44
N PHE A 103 22.67 -1.20 -17.28
CA PHE A 103 22.64 -0.54 -15.97
C PHE A 103 24.01 0.06 -15.63
N HIS A 104 24.21 1.34 -15.95
CA HIS A 104 25.36 2.09 -15.45
C HIS A 104 24.97 3.14 -14.41
N PRO A 105 25.70 3.25 -13.29
CA PRO A 105 25.40 4.21 -12.24
C PRO A 105 25.62 5.63 -12.75
N VAL A 106 24.57 6.46 -12.68
CA VAL A 106 24.72 7.92 -12.72
C VAL A 106 25.26 8.34 -11.34
N PRO A 107 26.36 9.12 -11.26
CA PRO A 107 26.82 9.66 -9.98
C PRO A 107 25.72 10.54 -9.40
N ALA A 108 25.41 10.34 -8.12
CA ALA A 108 24.48 11.21 -7.40
C ALA A 108 25.09 12.62 -7.35
N THR A 109 24.54 13.56 -8.13
CA THR A 109 24.86 14.98 -7.97
C THR A 109 24.27 15.43 -6.64
N SER A 110 25.16 15.67 -5.69
CA SER A 110 24.89 16.37 -4.44
C SER A 110 24.57 17.82 -4.78
N ASP A 111 23.30 18.23 -4.69
CA ASP A 111 22.99 19.64 -4.51
C ASP A 111 21.77 19.81 -3.59
N ALA A 112 22.08 20.44 -2.44
CA ALA A 112 21.25 21.15 -1.48
C ALA A 112 19.89 20.55 -1.06
N LEU A 113 19.90 19.88 0.10
CA LEU A 113 18.73 19.72 0.97
C LEU A 113 18.43 21.05 1.68
N PRO A 114 17.19 21.58 1.63
CA PRO A 114 16.68 22.42 2.71
C PRO A 114 16.48 21.57 3.96
N SER A 115 16.90 22.12 5.10
CA SER A 115 17.35 21.45 6.32
C SER A 115 16.31 20.71 7.17
N ASP A 116 15.09 20.44 6.69
CA ASP A 116 14.04 19.85 7.54
C ASP A 116 13.74 18.36 7.27
N ALA A 117 14.21 17.81 6.14
CA ALA A 117 14.01 16.40 5.79
C ALA A 117 15.00 15.45 6.50
N ALA A 118 16.16 15.97 6.95
CA ALA A 118 17.20 15.17 7.58
C ALA A 118 16.74 14.53 8.91
N THR A 119 15.82 15.17 9.62
CA THR A 119 15.35 14.71 10.95
C THR A 119 14.40 13.51 10.86
N ARG A 120 13.74 13.28 9.72
CA ARG A 120 12.76 12.18 9.56
C ARG A 120 13.31 10.92 8.88
N ALA A 121 14.34 11.04 8.05
CA ALA A 121 14.85 9.94 7.23
C ALA A 121 15.73 8.92 7.97
N ALA A 122 16.19 9.20 9.20
CA ALA A 122 17.21 8.40 9.87
C ALA A 122 16.70 7.18 10.69
N ARG A 123 15.40 6.84 10.68
CA ARG A 123 14.85 5.78 11.56
C ARG A 123 14.56 4.43 10.88
N GLY A 124 14.55 4.36 9.56
CA GLY A 124 14.33 3.10 8.85
C GLY A 124 15.62 2.29 8.71
N ARG A 125 15.84 1.29 9.59
CA ARG A 125 16.96 0.35 9.43
C ARG A 125 16.78 -0.46 8.14
N TYR A 126 17.86 -0.62 7.36
CA TYR A 126 17.84 -1.48 6.17
C TYR A 126 17.39 -2.90 6.54
N LYS A 127 16.35 -3.42 5.88
CA LYS A 127 15.69 -4.71 6.20
C LYS A 127 15.14 -4.82 7.63
N GLY A 128 14.98 -3.72 8.36
CA GLY A 128 14.28 -3.71 9.63
C GLY A 128 12.77 -3.84 9.46
N SER A 129 12.09 -4.39 10.46
CA SER A 129 10.63 -4.42 10.51
C SER A 129 10.06 -3.00 10.47
N ALA A 130 9.20 -2.72 9.50
CA ALA A 130 8.52 -1.43 9.45
C ALA A 130 7.55 -1.32 10.64
N ILE A 131 7.71 -0.28 11.46
CA ILE A 131 6.81 0.00 12.59
C ILE A 131 5.34 0.04 12.15
N GLY A 132 5.07 0.49 10.92
CA GLY A 132 3.74 0.50 10.30
C GLY A 132 3.04 -0.86 10.31
N ASN A 133 3.77 -1.97 10.29
CA ASN A 133 3.18 -3.30 10.43
C ASN A 133 2.55 -3.47 11.82
N ALA A 134 3.27 -3.12 12.88
CA ALA A 134 2.76 -3.16 14.25
C ALA A 134 1.61 -2.17 14.45
N GLN A 135 1.71 -0.97 13.87
CA GLN A 135 0.64 0.02 13.92
C GLN A 135 -0.65 -0.54 13.25
N ASN A 136 -0.52 -1.13 12.06
CA ASN A 136 -1.65 -1.76 11.36
C ASN A 136 -2.22 -2.97 12.12
N TYR A 137 -1.38 -3.76 12.78
CA TYR A 137 -1.86 -4.86 13.62
C TYR A 137 -2.67 -4.36 14.82
N LEU A 138 -2.27 -3.26 15.47
CA LEU A 138 -3.08 -2.67 16.53
C LEU A 138 -4.43 -2.20 16.01
N VAL A 139 -4.47 -1.48 14.88
CA VAL A 139 -5.74 -1.05 14.27
C VAL A 139 -6.66 -2.23 13.99
N ARG A 140 -6.12 -3.32 13.41
CA ARG A 140 -6.90 -4.54 13.19
C ARG A 140 -7.39 -5.14 14.49
N ASN A 141 -6.56 -5.20 15.53
CA ASN A 141 -6.98 -5.76 16.81
C ASN A 141 -8.12 -4.96 17.46
N ILE A 142 -8.07 -3.62 17.36
CA ILE A 142 -9.13 -2.75 17.86
C ILE A 142 -10.43 -3.03 17.08
N LEU A 143 -10.39 -2.95 15.75
CA LEU A 143 -11.57 -3.15 14.89
C LEU A 143 -12.13 -4.58 14.95
N SER A 144 -11.31 -5.57 15.30
CA SER A 144 -11.77 -6.95 15.54
C SER A 144 -12.41 -7.17 16.91
N ARG A 145 -12.37 -6.17 17.80
CA ARG A 145 -12.91 -6.24 19.17
C ARG A 145 -13.99 -5.21 19.45
N LEU A 146 -14.45 -4.49 18.41
CA LEU A 146 -15.56 -3.56 18.55
C LEU A 146 -16.88 -4.35 18.58
N GLY A 147 -17.74 -3.97 19.52
CA GLY A 147 -19.00 -4.67 19.78
C GLY A 147 -18.82 -6.00 20.51
N ASP A 148 -19.93 -6.69 20.71
CA ASP A 148 -19.99 -7.94 21.50
C ASP A 148 -20.12 -9.20 20.64
N GLU A 149 -20.11 -9.04 19.31
CA GLU A 149 -20.28 -10.15 18.38
C GLU A 149 -19.09 -11.12 18.44
N GLN A 150 -19.42 -12.39 18.63
CA GLN A 150 -18.49 -13.50 18.53
C GLN A 150 -19.08 -14.54 17.60
N PHE A 151 -18.26 -15.08 16.71
CA PHE A 151 -18.65 -16.16 15.83
C PHE A 151 -17.61 -17.29 15.83
N ASN A 152 -18.06 -18.48 15.45
CA ASN A 152 -17.25 -19.70 15.42
C ASN A 152 -17.19 -20.30 14.01
N ALA A 153 -16.45 -21.40 13.88
CA ALA A 153 -16.26 -22.08 12.59
C ALA A 153 -17.59 -22.57 11.96
N PRO A 154 -18.55 -23.15 12.71
CA PRO A 154 -19.88 -23.45 12.17
C PRO A 154 -20.61 -22.23 11.58
N GLN A 155 -20.66 -21.10 12.29
CA GLN A 155 -21.32 -19.89 11.78
C GLN A 155 -20.61 -19.33 10.55
N TRP A 156 -19.28 -19.42 10.49
CA TRP A 156 -18.55 -19.11 9.27
C TRP A 156 -18.93 -20.05 8.12
N GLN A 157 -19.11 -21.34 8.39
CA GLN A 157 -19.52 -22.31 7.38
C GLN A 157 -20.93 -22.02 6.85
N GLU A 158 -21.85 -21.58 7.71
CA GLU A 158 -23.19 -21.09 7.31
C GLU A 158 -23.09 -19.91 6.33
N VAL A 159 -22.16 -18.98 6.54
CA VAL A 159 -21.89 -17.90 5.57
C VAL A 159 -21.39 -18.47 4.25
N VAL A 160 -20.43 -19.40 4.28
CA VAL A 160 -19.91 -20.03 3.05
C VAL A 160 -21.03 -20.74 2.28
N ASP A 161 -21.92 -21.44 2.98
CA ASP A 161 -23.04 -22.17 2.38
C ASP A 161 -24.12 -21.21 1.83
N ALA A 162 -24.35 -20.06 2.48
CA ALA A 162 -25.25 -19.01 1.99
C ALA A 162 -24.78 -18.35 0.69
N PHE A 163 -23.49 -18.46 0.36
CA PHE A 163 -22.90 -18.04 -0.91
C PHE A 163 -22.68 -19.21 -1.88
N ASP A 164 -23.47 -20.29 -1.74
CA ASP A 164 -23.41 -21.50 -2.58
C ASP A 164 -22.00 -22.13 -2.64
N ARG A 165 -21.22 -21.96 -1.57
CA ARG A 165 -19.82 -22.42 -1.48
C ARG A 165 -18.95 -21.92 -2.64
N ALA A 166 -19.27 -20.73 -3.15
CA ALA A 166 -18.57 -20.07 -4.24
C ALA A 166 -18.01 -18.71 -3.80
N CYS A 167 -17.09 -18.16 -4.59
CA CYS A 167 -16.54 -16.83 -4.34
C CYS A 167 -17.63 -15.77 -4.52
N ALA A 168 -17.87 -14.97 -3.48
CA ALA A 168 -18.84 -13.87 -3.50
C ALA A 168 -18.61 -12.83 -4.61
N TYR A 169 -17.39 -12.74 -5.13
CA TYR A 169 -17.01 -11.76 -6.15
C TYR A 169 -17.06 -12.26 -7.59
N CYS A 170 -16.71 -13.53 -7.85
CA CYS A 170 -16.65 -14.05 -9.22
C CYS A 170 -17.51 -15.31 -9.44
N GLY A 171 -18.11 -15.87 -8.40
CA GLY A 171 -18.90 -17.10 -8.46
C GLY A 171 -18.06 -18.37 -8.69
N ALA A 172 -16.73 -18.28 -8.68
CA ALA A 172 -15.89 -19.47 -8.85
C ALA A 172 -15.90 -20.32 -7.58
N GLU A 173 -16.07 -21.63 -7.76
CA GLU A 173 -15.87 -22.64 -6.74
C GLU A 173 -14.37 -22.90 -6.49
N GLY A 174 -14.05 -23.60 -5.40
CA GLY A 174 -12.68 -24.05 -5.09
C GLY A 174 -12.20 -23.64 -3.69
N GLU A 175 -10.91 -23.38 -3.55
CA GLU A 175 -10.35 -22.89 -2.28
C GLU A 175 -10.84 -21.46 -1.98
N LEU A 176 -11.70 -21.36 -0.97
CA LEU A 176 -12.24 -20.10 -0.47
C LEU A 176 -11.49 -19.67 0.80
N VAL A 177 -11.19 -18.39 0.86
CA VAL A 177 -10.66 -17.70 2.04
C VAL A 177 -11.67 -16.68 2.52
N MET A 178 -11.61 -16.37 3.81
CA MET A 178 -12.38 -15.29 4.41
C MET A 178 -11.81 -13.94 3.94
N ASP A 179 -12.68 -13.06 3.44
CA ASP A 179 -12.35 -11.69 3.09
C ASP A 179 -13.33 -10.70 3.73
N HIS A 180 -12.83 -9.50 4.05
CA HIS A 180 -13.61 -8.41 4.61
C HIS A 180 -14.13 -7.49 3.51
N ILE A 181 -15.45 -7.37 3.33
CA ILE A 181 -16.04 -6.54 2.26
C ILE A 181 -15.76 -5.03 2.50
N VAL A 182 -15.76 -4.60 3.76
CA VAL A 182 -15.21 -3.31 4.20
C VAL A 182 -13.82 -3.57 4.79
N PRO A 183 -12.75 -3.00 4.22
CA PRO A 183 -11.39 -3.22 4.67
C PRO A 183 -11.15 -2.85 6.14
N ILE A 184 -10.44 -3.73 6.86
CA ILE A 184 -10.03 -3.50 8.25
C ILE A 184 -8.76 -2.65 8.31
N ASN A 185 -8.95 -1.33 8.19
CA ASN A 185 -7.88 -0.33 8.22
C ASN A 185 -8.38 0.99 8.84
N LYS A 186 -7.46 1.95 8.98
CA LYS A 186 -7.74 3.23 9.65
C LYS A 186 -8.61 4.21 8.86
N GLN A 187 -8.81 3.96 7.57
CA GLN A 187 -9.62 4.82 6.70
C GLN A 187 -11.06 4.32 6.58
N ALA A 188 -11.23 3.04 6.25
CA ALA A 188 -12.50 2.39 5.99
C ALA A 188 -13.19 1.86 7.26
N LEU A 189 -12.42 1.67 8.35
CA LEU A 189 -12.93 1.26 9.67
C LEU A 189 -13.76 -0.03 9.68
N GLY A 190 -13.57 -0.96 8.73
CA GLY A 190 -14.34 -2.20 8.70
C GLY A 190 -14.06 -3.12 9.88
N GLU A 191 -15.11 -3.67 10.49
CA GLU A 191 -15.00 -4.55 11.66
C GLU A 191 -14.84 -6.03 11.29
N HIS A 192 -14.35 -6.86 12.21
CA HIS A 192 -14.32 -8.32 12.01
C HIS A 192 -15.62 -8.96 12.50
N ARG A 193 -16.69 -8.83 11.70
CA ARG A 193 -18.04 -9.31 11.99
C ARG A 193 -18.57 -10.16 10.84
N LEU A 194 -19.44 -11.14 11.09
CA LEU A 194 -19.96 -12.07 10.07
C LEU A 194 -20.55 -11.34 8.85
N GLY A 195 -21.31 -10.26 9.08
CA GLY A 195 -21.86 -9.47 8.00
C GLY A 195 -20.82 -8.69 7.18
N ASN A 196 -19.61 -8.49 7.71
CA ASN A 196 -18.49 -7.93 6.95
C ASN A 196 -17.64 -9.02 6.27
N LEU A 197 -17.95 -10.31 6.44
CA LEU A 197 -17.15 -11.42 5.95
C LEU A 197 -17.86 -12.15 4.82
N VAL A 198 -17.11 -12.46 3.77
CA VAL A 198 -17.61 -13.26 2.63
C VAL A 198 -16.56 -14.28 2.18
N PRO A 199 -16.96 -15.40 1.57
CA PRO A 199 -16.01 -16.30 0.91
C PRO A 199 -15.44 -15.66 -0.35
N SER A 200 -14.13 -15.69 -0.48
CA SER A 200 -13.43 -15.21 -1.68
C SER A 200 -12.41 -16.23 -2.16
N CYS A 201 -12.27 -16.41 -3.48
CA CYS A 201 -11.08 -17.06 -4.00
C CYS A 201 -9.84 -16.19 -3.75
N ARG A 202 -8.66 -16.80 -3.71
CA ARG A 202 -7.39 -16.07 -3.45
C ARG A 202 -7.12 -14.98 -4.48
N ALA A 203 -7.49 -15.21 -5.74
CA ALA A 203 -7.28 -14.25 -6.84
C ALA A 203 -8.11 -12.98 -6.68
N CYS A 204 -9.41 -13.12 -6.35
CA CYS A 204 -10.26 -11.96 -6.08
C CYS A 204 -9.86 -11.23 -4.81
N ASN A 205 -9.54 -11.95 -3.72
CA ASN A 205 -9.08 -11.32 -2.48
C ASN A 205 -7.81 -10.48 -2.72
N ALA A 206 -6.81 -11.05 -3.41
CA ALA A 206 -5.58 -10.34 -3.76
C ALA A 206 -5.82 -9.14 -4.68
N ARG A 207 -6.77 -9.24 -5.62
CA ARG A 207 -7.11 -8.14 -6.54
C ARG A 207 -7.89 -7.03 -5.82
N LYS A 208 -8.84 -7.38 -4.94
CA LYS A 208 -9.59 -6.42 -4.13
C LYS A 208 -8.67 -5.64 -3.20
N ALA A 209 -7.77 -6.35 -2.52
CA ALA A 209 -6.81 -5.77 -1.58
C ALA A 209 -7.51 -4.91 -0.51
N ASP A 210 -7.15 -3.63 -0.43
CA ASP A 210 -7.68 -2.65 0.53
C ASP A 210 -8.84 -1.82 -0.02
N ARG A 211 -9.43 -2.21 -1.16
CA ARG A 211 -10.61 -1.56 -1.72
C ARG A 211 -11.90 -2.04 -1.05
N ASN A 212 -12.87 -1.14 -0.97
CA ASN A 212 -14.21 -1.48 -0.56
C ASN A 212 -14.88 -2.38 -1.63
N PHE A 213 -15.73 -3.32 -1.22
CA PHE A 213 -16.41 -4.22 -2.17
C PHE A 213 -17.21 -3.47 -3.25
N ARG A 214 -17.83 -2.32 -2.93
CA ARG A 214 -18.57 -1.51 -3.91
C ARG A 214 -17.65 -0.93 -4.98
N GLU A 215 -16.44 -0.50 -4.60
CA GLU A 215 -15.43 -0.04 -5.55
C GLU A 215 -14.91 -1.21 -6.41
N PHE A 216 -14.73 -2.37 -5.78
CA PHE A 216 -14.22 -3.55 -6.45
C PHE A 216 -15.19 -4.16 -7.48
N LEU A 217 -16.49 -4.09 -7.19
CA LEU A 217 -17.59 -4.62 -8.00
C LEU A 217 -18.38 -3.52 -8.72
N ALA A 218 -17.78 -2.35 -8.97
CA ALA A 218 -18.49 -1.18 -9.49
C ALA A 218 -19.38 -1.47 -10.72
N ASP A 219 -18.97 -2.41 -11.57
CA ASP A 219 -19.67 -2.80 -12.80
C ASP A 219 -20.58 -4.05 -12.63
N ASP A 220 -20.78 -4.53 -11.39
CA ASP A 220 -21.57 -5.72 -11.08
C ASP A 220 -22.61 -5.45 -9.97
N PRO A 221 -23.74 -4.80 -10.31
CA PRO A 221 -24.77 -4.45 -9.34
C PRO A 221 -25.48 -5.67 -8.74
N ILE A 222 -25.48 -6.81 -9.43
CA ILE A 222 -26.09 -8.06 -8.96
C ILE A 222 -25.29 -8.59 -7.75
N ARG A 223 -23.97 -8.66 -7.88
CA ARG A 223 -23.11 -9.11 -6.77
C ARG A 223 -23.05 -8.11 -5.62
N ILE A 224 -23.09 -6.81 -5.91
CA ILE A 224 -23.24 -5.78 -4.87
C ILE A 224 -24.51 -6.04 -4.06
N SER A 225 -25.65 -6.23 -4.73
CA SER A 225 -26.93 -6.47 -4.06
C SER A 225 -26.93 -7.75 -3.22
N ALA A 226 -26.28 -8.82 -3.69
CA ALA A 226 -26.14 -10.06 -2.94
C ALA A 226 -25.31 -9.88 -1.66
N ILE A 227 -24.22 -9.14 -1.72
CA ILE A 227 -23.39 -8.82 -0.55
C ILE A 227 -24.17 -7.91 0.42
N GLU A 228 -24.90 -6.92 -0.07
CA GLU A 228 -25.73 -6.04 0.77
C GLU A 228 -26.85 -6.82 1.46
N ALA A 229 -27.47 -7.79 0.78
CA ALA A 229 -28.45 -8.69 1.38
C ALA A 229 -27.84 -9.55 2.49
N HIS A 230 -26.59 -10.02 2.32
CA HIS A 230 -25.84 -10.71 3.37
C HIS A 230 -25.55 -9.80 4.57
N MET A 231 -25.08 -8.58 4.33
CA MET A 231 -24.85 -7.60 5.40
C MET A 231 -26.13 -7.37 6.22
N MET A 232 -27.26 -7.20 5.53
CA MET A 232 -28.57 -7.01 6.15
C MET A 232 -29.02 -8.25 6.94
N SER A 233 -28.83 -9.46 6.40
CA SER A 233 -29.22 -10.71 7.09
C SER A 233 -28.42 -10.95 8.37
N GLN A 234 -27.18 -10.46 8.42
CA GLN A 234 -26.31 -10.51 9.60
C GLN A 234 -26.46 -9.27 10.51
N GLY A 235 -27.35 -8.32 10.20
CA GLY A 235 -27.53 -7.10 10.97
C GLY A 235 -26.26 -6.23 11.03
N TYR A 236 -25.44 -6.27 9.99
CA TYR A 236 -24.20 -5.51 9.90
C TYR A 236 -24.38 -4.24 9.07
N GLU A 237 -24.20 -3.10 9.74
CA GLU A 237 -24.10 -1.79 9.13
C GLU A 237 -22.66 -1.28 9.32
N PRO A 238 -21.91 -0.97 8.24
CA PRO A 238 -20.58 -0.41 8.37
C PRO A 238 -20.60 0.92 9.11
N ILE A 239 -19.62 1.15 9.97
CA ILE A 239 -19.43 2.43 10.70
C ILE A 239 -19.49 3.65 9.76
N GLY A 240 -19.03 3.52 8.51
CA GLY A 240 -19.07 4.59 7.53
C GLY A 240 -18.10 5.74 7.82
N ASP A 241 -18.48 6.96 7.44
CA ASP A 241 -17.69 8.15 7.75
C ASP A 241 -17.92 8.59 9.20
N HIS A 242 -16.98 8.23 10.08
CA HIS A 242 -17.01 8.67 11.47
C HIS A 242 -15.71 9.36 11.89
N THR A 243 -15.71 10.70 11.82
CA THR A 243 -14.51 11.52 12.07
C THR A 243 -13.86 11.27 13.44
N GLN A 244 -14.66 11.20 14.52
CA GLN A 244 -14.13 10.97 15.86
C GLN A 244 -13.45 9.58 16.00
N LEU A 245 -14.05 8.52 15.45
CA LEU A 245 -13.45 7.19 15.45
C LEU A 245 -12.16 7.17 14.63
N ARG A 246 -12.10 7.85 13.48
CA ARG A 246 -10.84 7.99 12.73
C ARG A 246 -9.74 8.68 13.53
N GLN A 247 -10.07 9.71 14.30
CA GLN A 247 -9.10 10.37 15.19
C GLN A 247 -8.62 9.42 16.30
N ILE A 248 -9.51 8.64 16.91
CA ILE A 248 -9.16 7.65 17.95
C ILE A 248 -8.25 6.56 17.36
N ILE A 249 -8.57 6.04 16.18
CA ILE A 249 -7.76 5.01 15.52
C ILE A 249 -6.40 5.57 15.09
N GLU A 250 -6.33 6.80 14.59
CA GLU A 250 -5.06 7.45 14.26
C GLU A 250 -4.20 7.69 15.51
N LEU A 251 -4.82 8.07 16.65
CA LEU A 251 -4.13 8.20 17.93
C LEU A 251 -3.52 6.86 18.36
N ALA A 252 -4.32 5.78 18.38
CA ALA A 252 -3.84 4.43 18.72
C ALA A 252 -2.71 3.98 17.76
N HIS A 253 -2.86 4.23 16.46
CA HIS A 253 -1.84 3.96 15.46
C HIS A 253 -0.53 4.71 15.78
N GLN A 254 -0.61 5.98 16.19
CA GLN A 254 0.56 6.79 16.55
C GLN A 254 1.18 6.38 17.90
N ASP A 255 0.39 5.93 18.86
CA ASP A 255 0.86 5.49 20.18
C ASP A 255 1.82 4.30 20.10
N VAL A 256 1.60 3.37 19.16
CA VAL A 256 2.54 2.26 18.91
C VAL A 256 3.92 2.76 18.51
N ARG A 257 3.98 3.83 17.69
CA ARG A 257 5.24 4.44 17.29
C ARG A 257 5.90 5.16 18.46
N ASN A 258 5.11 5.96 19.20
CA ASN A 258 5.60 6.69 20.35
C ASN A 258 6.18 5.75 21.41
N LEU A 259 5.51 4.62 21.65
CA LEU A 259 5.96 3.58 22.56
C LEU A 259 7.29 2.97 22.11
N ALA A 260 7.40 2.60 20.83
CA ALA A 260 8.63 2.05 20.27
C ALA A 260 9.80 3.05 20.36
N ASP A 261 9.56 4.31 19.97
CA ASP A 261 10.56 5.37 20.04
C ASP A 261 11.03 5.63 21.49
N ARG A 262 10.10 5.63 22.45
CA ARG A 262 10.40 5.79 23.89
C ARG A 262 11.32 4.68 24.39
N TYR A 263 11.00 3.41 24.12
CA TYR A 263 11.84 2.31 24.60
C TYR A 263 13.19 2.24 23.88
N VAL A 264 13.26 2.60 22.60
CA VAL A 264 14.54 2.75 21.90
C VAL A 264 15.40 3.82 22.58
N ALA A 265 14.82 4.97 22.95
CA ALA A 265 15.55 6.02 23.66
C ALA A 265 16.07 5.54 25.03
N ILE A 266 15.23 4.90 25.84
CA ILE A 266 15.61 4.33 27.15
C ILE A 266 16.76 3.34 26.99
N ILE A 267 16.64 2.40 26.05
CA ILE A 267 17.67 1.39 25.81
C ILE A 267 18.98 2.03 25.36
N ASN A 268 18.93 3.04 24.48
CA ASN A 268 20.13 3.73 24.04
C ASN A 268 20.86 4.43 25.18
N THR A 269 20.14 5.09 26.11
CA THR A 269 20.74 5.71 27.30
C THR A 269 21.47 4.67 28.17
N VAL A 270 20.83 3.53 28.44
CA VAL A 270 21.46 2.44 29.24
C VAL A 270 22.70 1.87 28.54
N LEU A 271 22.68 1.78 27.21
CA LEU A 271 23.82 1.25 26.44
C LEU A 271 24.98 2.25 26.34
N THR A 272 24.72 3.56 26.40
CA THR A 272 25.76 4.60 26.39
C THR A 272 26.39 4.83 27.76
N ASP A 273 25.65 4.61 28.85
CA ASP A 273 26.12 4.78 30.23
C ASP A 273 26.96 3.60 30.74
N LYS A 274 27.80 2.98 29.89
CA LYS A 274 28.77 1.98 30.36
C LYS A 274 29.65 2.64 31.44
N PRO A 275 29.85 2.01 32.60
CA PRO A 275 30.78 2.52 33.59
C PRO A 275 32.16 2.58 32.93
N ASP A 276 32.84 3.72 33.06
CA ASP A 276 34.27 3.79 32.81
C ASP A 276 34.89 2.60 33.53
N SER A 277 35.48 1.70 32.76
CA SER A 277 36.43 0.73 33.29
C SER A 277 37.60 1.55 33.81
N THR A 278 37.49 1.97 35.07
CA THR A 278 38.61 2.40 35.90
C THR A 278 39.63 1.27 35.93
N GLU A 279 40.81 1.61 35.41
CA GLU A 279 42.17 1.11 35.71
C GLU A 279 42.41 -0.40 35.87
#